data_AF-A0A812DKQ1-F1
#
_entry.id   AF-A0A812DKQ1-F1
#
_cell.length_a   1.000
_cell.length_b   1.000
_cell.length_c   1.000
_cell.angle_alpha   90.00
_cell.angle_beta   90.00
_cell.angle_gamma   90.00
#
_symmetry.space_group_name_H-M   'P 1'
#
loop_
_entity.id
_entity.type
_entity.pdbx_description
1 polymer ?
#
loop_
_entity_poly.entity_id
_entity_poly.type
_entity_poly.pdbx_seq_one_letter_code
_entity_poly.pdbx_strand_id
1 'polypeptide(L)'
;MPLFLYICFITYVFLLLSIYLSIYLSIYLSIHQPTRLTFDTDVGEWSDIHGLTTQMYRPPIHDNFPPAENETKIMSTIDVPPFLMKKKRHEGGEPLVGNARFEGYVVDLAAKIADQFPMDYIIKIVADGQYGALTVNGTWNGMMGELTRHEVDLVIAPLTITCMRERAADFSKPFMKTGISIMIKKPDKQKPSVFSFMDPLSQEFIICSLSIYLSIYLSIYLSIYLSIYLSDSNPTTSYCIHIISFISLLTLPF
;
A
#
# COMPACT_ATOMS: atom_id res chain seq x y z
N MET A 1 -71.32 27.45 -28.17
CA MET A 1 -69.91 27.04 -28.31
C MET A 1 -69.14 26.85 -26.98
N PRO A 2 -69.67 27.05 -25.74
CA PRO A 2 -68.94 26.67 -24.51
C PRO A 2 -69.43 25.38 -23.83
N LEU A 3 -70.68 24.96 -24.05
CA LEU A 3 -71.26 23.78 -23.36
C LEU A 3 -70.69 22.44 -23.85
N PHE A 4 -70.39 22.34 -25.15
CA PHE A 4 -69.91 21.10 -25.77
C PHE A 4 -68.46 20.76 -25.38
N LEU A 5 -67.61 21.78 -25.24
CA LEU A 5 -66.23 21.63 -24.75
C LEU A 5 -66.19 21.26 -23.26
N TYR A 6 -67.11 21.79 -22.46
CA TYR A 6 -67.21 21.44 -21.03
C TYR A 6 -67.66 19.99 -20.82
N ILE A 7 -68.62 19.50 -21.63
CA ILE A 7 -69.04 18.10 -21.61
C ILE A 7 -67.91 17.18 -22.09
N CYS A 8 -67.17 17.54 -23.15
CA CYS A 8 -66.00 16.77 -23.60
C CYS A 8 -64.87 16.72 -22.57
N PHE A 9 -64.65 17.80 -21.82
CA PHE A 9 -63.64 17.83 -20.76
C PHE A 9 -64.05 16.93 -19.58
N ILE A 10 -65.32 16.96 -19.16
CA ILE A 10 -65.82 16.09 -18.09
C ILE A 10 -65.78 14.62 -18.50
N THR A 11 -66.17 14.27 -19.73
CA THR A 11 -66.11 12.89 -20.21
C THR A 11 -64.68 12.38 -20.35
N TYR A 12 -63.73 13.23 -20.78
CA TYR A 12 -62.32 12.89 -20.84
C TYR A 12 -61.71 12.64 -19.45
N VAL A 13 -62.04 13.47 -18.46
CA VAL A 13 -61.60 13.27 -17.07
C VAL A 13 -62.19 12.00 -16.47
N PHE A 14 -63.46 11.68 -16.74
CA PHE A 14 -64.08 10.43 -16.30
C PHE A 14 -63.45 9.18 -16.96
N LEU A 15 -63.09 9.26 -18.24
CA LEU A 15 -62.38 8.19 -18.95
C LEU A 15 -60.98 7.97 -18.40
N LEU A 16 -60.24 9.04 -18.11
CA LEU A 16 -58.91 8.92 -17.49
C LEU A 16 -58.98 8.36 -16.08
N LEU A 17 -59.98 8.75 -15.28
CA LEU A 17 -60.17 8.23 -13.94
C LEU A 17 -60.55 6.74 -13.95
N SER A 18 -61.39 6.30 -14.90
CA SER A 18 -61.79 4.89 -15.02
C SER A 18 -60.63 4.00 -15.50
N ILE A 19 -59.81 4.50 -16.43
CA ILE A 19 -58.60 3.80 -16.89
C ILE A 19 -57.58 3.70 -15.74
N TYR A 20 -57.38 4.78 -14.99
CA TYR A 20 -56.48 4.78 -13.83
C TYR A 20 -56.94 3.79 -12.75
N LEU A 21 -58.25 3.77 -12.43
CA LEU A 21 -58.80 2.83 -11.45
C LEU A 21 -58.69 1.37 -11.91
N SER A 22 -58.92 1.10 -13.21
CA SER A 22 -58.80 -0.24 -13.81
C SER A 22 -57.37 -0.77 -13.79
N ILE A 23 -56.40 0.09 -14.14
CA ILE A 23 -54.97 -0.26 -14.09
C ILE A 23 -54.53 -0.48 -12.63
N TYR A 24 -54.96 0.39 -11.71
CA TYR A 24 -54.67 0.23 -10.28
C TYR A 24 -55.26 -1.07 -9.72
N LEU A 25 -56.51 -1.40 -10.06
CA LEU A 25 -57.17 -2.64 -9.62
C LEU A 25 -56.52 -3.89 -10.24
N SER A 26 -56.09 -3.84 -11.50
CA SER A 26 -55.39 -4.93 -12.18
C SER A 26 -54.01 -5.20 -11.56
N ILE A 27 -53.25 -4.14 -11.24
CA ILE A 27 -51.97 -4.24 -10.53
C ILE A 27 -52.18 -4.75 -9.09
N TYR A 28 -53.21 -4.26 -8.40
CA TYR A 28 -53.56 -4.71 -7.05
C TYR A 28 -53.92 -6.20 -7.02
N LEU A 29 -54.70 -6.69 -8.00
CA LEU A 29 -55.07 -8.10 -8.13
C LEU A 29 -53.90 -8.98 -8.59
N SER A 30 -52.95 -8.44 -9.37
CA SER A 30 -51.74 -9.14 -9.81
C SER A 30 -50.73 -9.36 -8.67
N ILE A 31 -50.63 -8.39 -7.74
CA ILE A 31 -49.76 -8.49 -6.56
C ILE A 31 -50.35 -9.45 -5.50
N HIS A 32 -51.67 -9.70 -5.53
CA HIS A 32 -52.37 -10.51 -4.53
C HIS A 32 -52.80 -11.91 -4.99
N GLN A 33 -52.13 -12.53 -5.97
CA GLN A 33 -52.30 -13.98 -6.16
C GLN A 33 -51.55 -14.77 -5.07
N PRO A 34 -52.24 -15.59 -4.25
CA PRO A 34 -51.54 -16.50 -3.34
C PRO A 34 -50.90 -17.61 -4.18
N THR A 35 -49.57 -17.57 -4.33
CA THR A 35 -48.79 -18.71 -4.80
C THR A 35 -48.84 -19.79 -3.72
N ARG A 36 -49.65 -20.83 -3.99
CA ARG A 36 -49.75 -22.01 -3.13
C ARG A 36 -48.51 -22.90 -3.37
N LEU A 37 -47.41 -22.57 -2.72
CA LEU A 37 -46.31 -23.50 -2.49
C LEU A 37 -46.58 -24.19 -1.15
N THR A 38 -47.13 -25.40 -1.18
CA THR A 38 -47.25 -26.24 0.01
C THR A 38 -45.88 -26.85 0.32
N PHE A 39 -45.13 -26.17 1.19
CA PHE A 39 -44.19 -26.84 2.09
C PHE A 39 -44.76 -26.64 3.49
N ASP A 40 -45.32 -27.72 4.04
CA ASP A 40 -46.03 -27.72 5.30
C ASP A 40 -45.02 -27.85 6.45
N THR A 41 -44.42 -26.73 6.82
CA THR A 41 -43.81 -26.53 8.14
C THR A 41 -44.27 -25.17 8.62
N ASP A 42 -45.01 -25.14 9.73
CA ASP A 42 -45.58 -23.93 10.29
C ASP A 42 -44.47 -23.02 10.85
N VAL A 43 -44.27 -21.84 10.25
CA VAL A 43 -43.15 -20.92 10.55
C VAL A 43 -43.61 -19.70 11.38
N GLY A 44 -44.91 -19.58 11.68
CA GLY A 44 -45.43 -18.48 12.47
C GLY A 44 -46.88 -18.10 12.21
N GLU A 45 -47.45 -17.34 13.14
CA GLU A 45 -48.80 -16.81 13.05
C GLU A 45 -48.76 -15.34 12.58
N TRP A 46 -49.69 -14.94 11.70
CA TRP A 46 -49.77 -13.56 11.22
C TRP A 46 -50.95 -12.83 11.86
N SER A 47 -50.77 -11.56 12.23
CA SER A 47 -51.80 -10.67 12.80
C SER A 47 -51.85 -9.34 12.04
N ASP A 48 -53.05 -8.82 11.75
CA ASP A 48 -53.24 -7.53 11.06
C ASP A 48 -52.65 -6.32 11.81
N ILE A 49 -52.53 -6.41 13.14
CA ILE A 49 -52.08 -5.32 14.01
C ILE A 49 -50.57 -5.43 14.29
N HIS A 50 -50.06 -6.66 14.40
CA HIS A 50 -48.69 -6.94 14.80
C HIS A 50 -47.80 -7.48 13.67
N GLY A 51 -48.38 -7.71 12.48
CA GLY A 51 -47.71 -8.33 11.34
C GLY A 51 -47.42 -9.81 11.58
N LEU A 52 -46.39 -10.33 10.89
CA LEU A 52 -45.95 -11.71 11.04
C LEU A 52 -45.32 -11.92 12.42
N THR A 53 -46.04 -12.61 13.30
CA THR A 53 -45.54 -13.13 14.57
C THR A 53 -44.97 -14.53 14.31
N THR A 54 -43.74 -14.57 13.82
CA THR A 54 -43.00 -15.84 13.87
C THR A 54 -42.94 -16.28 15.31
N GLN A 55 -43.33 -17.52 15.61
CA GLN A 55 -42.77 -18.17 16.78
C GLN A 55 -41.29 -18.24 16.45
N MET A 56 -40.55 -17.25 16.95
CA MET A 56 -39.11 -17.36 17.05
C MET A 56 -38.90 -18.56 17.95
N TYR A 57 -38.83 -19.74 17.36
CA TYR A 57 -37.73 -20.62 17.65
C TYR A 57 -36.49 -19.79 17.31
N ARG A 58 -36.15 -18.85 18.20
CA ARG A 58 -34.77 -18.71 18.61
C ARG A 58 -34.49 -20.15 19.00
N PRO A 59 -33.68 -20.88 18.23
CA PRO A 59 -33.18 -22.12 18.77
C PRO A 59 -32.69 -21.74 20.18
N PRO A 60 -32.66 -22.67 21.14
CA PRO A 60 -31.63 -22.52 22.17
C PRO A 60 -30.36 -22.02 21.47
N ILE A 61 -29.48 -21.26 22.11
CA ILE A 61 -28.09 -21.31 21.62
C ILE A 61 -27.72 -22.79 21.83
N HIS A 62 -28.11 -23.59 20.85
CA HIS A 62 -27.88 -24.98 20.72
C HIS A 62 -26.56 -24.84 20.02
N ASP A 63 -25.51 -25.10 20.77
CA ASP A 63 -24.14 -25.26 20.31
C ASP A 63 -24.00 -26.33 19.19
N ASN A 64 -25.12 -26.73 18.59
CA ASN A 64 -25.29 -27.68 17.53
C ASN A 64 -25.95 -26.93 16.36
N PHE A 65 -25.19 -26.04 15.73
CA PHE A 65 -25.20 -26.09 14.28
C PHE A 65 -25.05 -27.58 13.90
N PRO A 66 -25.81 -28.13 12.93
CA PRO A 66 -25.40 -29.42 12.37
C PRO A 66 -23.90 -29.27 12.09
N PRO A 67 -23.03 -30.19 12.57
CA PRO A 67 -21.61 -30.05 12.36
C PRO A 67 -21.47 -29.77 10.88
N ALA A 68 -20.94 -28.58 10.55
CA ALA A 68 -20.76 -28.18 9.17
C ALA A 68 -20.18 -29.41 8.50
N GLU A 69 -20.91 -29.94 7.50
CA GLU A 69 -20.50 -31.11 6.76
C GLU A 69 -19.00 -31.02 6.54
N ASN A 70 -18.24 -32.11 6.73
CA ASN A 70 -16.78 -32.18 6.63
C ASN A 70 -16.23 -31.52 5.34
N GLU A 71 -16.27 -30.20 5.28
CA GLU A 71 -16.08 -29.39 4.10
C GLU A 71 -14.89 -28.52 4.41
N THR A 72 -13.79 -28.90 3.78
CA THR A 72 -12.54 -28.19 3.90
C THR A 72 -12.68 -26.82 3.26
N LYS A 73 -12.55 -25.76 4.07
CA LYS A 73 -12.69 -24.38 3.60
C LYS A 73 -11.45 -23.92 2.83
N ILE A 74 -11.66 -23.30 1.68
CA ILE A 74 -10.60 -22.81 0.82
C ILE A 74 -10.32 -21.35 1.19
N MET A 75 -9.12 -21.12 1.74
CA MET A 75 -8.65 -19.79 2.13
C MET A 75 -7.71 -19.23 1.07
N SER A 76 -8.11 -18.16 0.38
CA SER A 76 -7.25 -17.47 -0.57
C SER A 76 -6.35 -16.44 0.11
N THR A 77 -5.12 -16.35 -0.39
CA THR A 77 -4.11 -15.41 0.08
C THR A 77 -3.14 -15.05 -1.05
N ILE A 78 -2.18 -14.16 -0.78
CA ILE A 78 -1.23 -13.62 -1.78
C ILE A 78 0.22 -13.80 -1.31
N ASP A 79 1.12 -14.17 -2.22
CA ASP A 79 2.55 -14.41 -1.97
C ASP A 79 3.31 -13.09 -1.75
N VAL A 80 3.28 -12.59 -0.52
CA VAL A 80 3.90 -11.30 -0.13
C VAL A 80 4.57 -11.43 1.24
N PRO A 81 5.90 -11.26 1.34
CA PRO A 81 6.58 -11.18 2.64
C PRO A 81 6.15 -9.94 3.44
N PRO A 82 6.04 -10.02 4.78
CA PRO A 82 6.21 -11.19 5.65
C PRO A 82 4.90 -11.97 5.90
N PHE A 83 3.85 -11.72 5.11
CA PHE A 83 2.51 -12.26 5.35
C PHE A 83 2.35 -13.71 4.90
N LEU A 84 2.82 -14.01 3.69
CA LEU A 84 2.88 -15.35 3.14
C LEU A 84 4.19 -15.51 2.37
N MET A 85 4.87 -16.62 2.63
CA MET A 85 6.12 -17.00 1.99
C MET A 85 6.10 -18.51 1.79
N LYS A 86 6.64 -18.98 0.66
CA LYS A 86 6.86 -20.41 0.43
C LYS A 86 8.08 -20.84 1.24
N LYS A 87 7.91 -21.84 2.11
CA LYS A 87 9.03 -22.42 2.86
C LYS A 87 10.04 -23.02 1.90
N LYS A 88 11.32 -22.74 2.14
CA LYS A 88 12.40 -23.44 1.44
C LYS A 88 12.47 -24.87 1.96
N ARG A 89 12.58 -25.84 1.06
CA ARG A 89 12.79 -27.24 1.46
C ARG A 89 14.17 -27.36 2.12
N HIS A 90 14.22 -27.96 3.31
CA HIS A 90 15.48 -28.35 3.92
C HIS A 90 16.08 -29.54 3.15
N GLU A 91 17.35 -29.45 2.77
CA GLU A 91 18.08 -30.56 2.13
C GLU A 91 18.10 -31.77 3.08
N GLY A 92 17.42 -32.85 2.69
CA GLY A 92 17.26 -34.06 3.53
C GLY A 92 16.00 -34.14 4.38
N GLY A 93 15.13 -33.11 4.35
CA GLY A 93 13.83 -33.13 5.04
C GLY A 93 12.69 -33.76 4.21
N GLU A 94 11.64 -34.19 4.92
CA GLU A 94 10.38 -34.66 4.33
C GLU A 94 9.80 -33.61 3.36
N PRO A 95 9.16 -34.03 2.25
CA PRO A 95 8.52 -33.10 1.33
C PRO A 95 7.39 -32.35 2.06
N LEU A 96 7.41 -31.02 1.96
CA LEU A 96 6.32 -30.19 2.50
C LEU A 96 5.07 -30.38 1.62
N VAL A 97 3.97 -30.83 2.22
CA VAL A 97 2.69 -31.09 1.54
C VAL A 97 1.58 -30.21 2.11
N GLY A 98 0.62 -29.81 1.28
CA GLY A 98 -0.53 -29.01 1.70
C GLY A 98 -0.15 -27.64 2.23
N ASN A 99 -0.76 -27.26 3.36
CA ASN A 99 -0.58 -25.96 4.02
C ASN A 99 0.82 -25.80 4.63
N ALA A 100 1.51 -26.90 4.96
CA ALA A 100 2.83 -26.88 5.57
C ALA A 100 3.91 -26.26 4.66
N ARG A 101 3.63 -26.11 3.37
CA ARG A 101 4.49 -25.45 2.37
C ARG A 101 4.61 -23.95 2.56
N PHE A 102 3.71 -23.34 3.32
CA PHE A 102 3.66 -21.90 3.52
C PHE A 102 4.05 -21.52 4.94
N GLU A 103 4.65 -20.34 5.09
CA GLU A 103 4.94 -19.68 6.35
C GLU A 103 4.62 -18.19 6.25
N GLY A 104 4.46 -17.53 7.40
CA GLY A 104 4.22 -16.10 7.48
C GLY A 104 3.05 -15.76 8.38
N TYR A 105 2.87 -14.46 8.61
CA TYR A 105 1.89 -13.95 9.56
C TYR A 105 0.45 -14.44 9.30
N VAL A 106 0.05 -14.52 8.03
CA VAL A 106 -1.29 -14.95 7.63
C VAL A 106 -1.50 -16.45 7.86
N VAL A 107 -0.45 -17.26 7.72
CA VAL A 107 -0.51 -18.71 7.97
C VAL A 107 -0.77 -18.98 9.44
N ASP A 108 -0.04 -18.27 10.32
CA ASP A 108 -0.20 -18.38 11.76
C ASP A 108 -1.57 -17.85 12.21
N LEU A 109 -2.07 -16.79 11.56
CA LEU A 109 -3.40 -16.25 11.80
C LEU A 109 -4.49 -17.25 11.39
N ALA A 110 -4.36 -17.89 10.22
CA ALA A 110 -5.30 -18.90 9.75
C ALA A 110 -5.34 -20.11 10.71
N ALA A 111 -4.19 -20.57 11.19
CA ALA A 111 -4.10 -21.64 12.17
C ALA A 111 -4.84 -21.28 13.48
N LYS A 112 -4.61 -20.06 14.01
CA LYS A 112 -5.32 -19.60 15.21
C LYS A 112 -6.83 -19.46 15.04
N ILE A 113 -7.28 -19.07 13.84
CA ILE A 113 -8.71 -19.03 13.52
C ILE A 113 -9.29 -20.44 13.51
N ALA A 114 -8.61 -21.40 12.88
CA ALA A 114 -9.03 -22.80 12.86
C ALA A 114 -8.99 -23.47 14.24
N ASP A 115 -8.07 -23.06 15.12
CA ASP A 115 -8.03 -23.52 16.52
C ASP A 115 -9.24 -23.02 17.32
N GLN A 116 -9.69 -21.79 17.05
CA GLN A 116 -10.83 -21.18 17.74
C GLN A 116 -12.18 -21.64 17.17
N PHE A 117 -12.24 -21.88 15.86
CA PHE A 117 -13.39 -22.36 15.13
C PHE A 117 -12.99 -23.64 14.40
N PRO A 118 -13.24 -24.83 14.97
CA PRO A 118 -12.76 -26.10 14.44
C PRO A 118 -13.24 -26.30 12.99
N MET A 119 -12.34 -26.05 12.04
CA MET A 119 -12.61 -26.13 10.60
C MET A 119 -11.37 -26.67 9.88
N ASP A 120 -11.57 -27.64 8.99
CA ASP A 120 -10.52 -28.01 8.05
C ASP A 120 -10.37 -26.92 7.01
N TYR A 121 -9.13 -26.59 6.63
CA TYR A 121 -8.88 -25.55 5.64
C TYR A 121 -7.70 -25.85 4.73
N ILE A 122 -7.74 -25.28 3.52
CA ILE A 122 -6.64 -25.33 2.54
C ILE A 122 -6.26 -23.91 2.16
N ILE A 123 -4.96 -23.61 2.25
CA ILE A 123 -4.41 -22.34 1.79
C ILE A 123 -4.17 -22.42 0.28
N LYS A 124 -4.80 -21.51 -0.46
CA LYS A 124 -4.64 -21.30 -1.89
C LYS A 124 -3.99 -19.93 -2.12
N ILE A 125 -2.98 -19.88 -2.99
CA ILE A 125 -2.46 -18.61 -3.50
C ILE A 125 -3.34 -18.16 -4.66
N VAL A 126 -3.75 -16.90 -4.66
CA VAL A 126 -4.52 -16.28 -5.74
C VAL A 126 -3.86 -16.51 -7.10
N ALA A 127 -4.65 -16.90 -8.09
CA ALA A 127 -4.13 -17.36 -9.38
C ALA A 127 -3.40 -16.25 -10.19
N ASP A 128 -3.91 -15.02 -10.15
CA ASP A 128 -3.39 -13.88 -10.93
C ASP A 128 -2.40 -13.00 -10.16
N GLY A 129 -2.14 -13.31 -8.88
CA GLY A 129 -1.27 -12.51 -8.02
C GLY A 129 -1.82 -11.13 -7.63
N GLN A 130 -3.11 -10.87 -7.81
CA GLN A 130 -3.72 -9.56 -7.55
C GLN A 130 -4.64 -9.57 -6.32
N TYR A 131 -4.70 -8.44 -5.61
CA TYR A 131 -5.65 -8.24 -4.51
C TYR A 131 -7.11 -8.21 -4.98
N GLY A 132 -7.32 -7.68 -6.18
CA GLY A 132 -8.62 -7.48 -6.77
C GLY A 132 -8.98 -6.01 -6.95
N ALA A 133 -9.32 -5.70 -8.20
CA ALA A 133 -9.76 -4.43 -8.72
C ALA A 133 -11.04 -4.64 -9.53
N LEU A 134 -11.88 -3.61 -9.56
CA LEU A 134 -13.09 -3.62 -10.36
C LEU A 134 -12.71 -3.41 -11.83
N THR A 135 -13.02 -4.39 -12.67
CA THR A 135 -12.80 -4.33 -14.12
C THR A 135 -13.87 -3.44 -14.76
N VAL A 136 -13.59 -2.93 -15.96
CA VAL A 136 -14.55 -2.15 -16.77
C VAL A 136 -15.88 -2.87 -17.00
N ASN A 137 -15.87 -4.21 -16.99
CA ASN A 137 -17.04 -5.05 -17.15
C ASN A 137 -17.88 -5.19 -15.85
N GLY A 138 -17.52 -4.49 -14.78
CA GLY A 138 -18.18 -4.58 -13.47
C GLY A 138 -17.82 -5.82 -12.66
N THR A 139 -16.88 -6.64 -13.11
CA THR A 139 -16.42 -7.85 -12.43
C THR A 139 -15.14 -7.61 -11.63
N TRP A 140 -14.96 -8.34 -10.54
CA TRP A 140 -13.73 -8.32 -9.75
C TRP A 140 -12.72 -9.36 -10.25
N ASN A 141 -11.45 -8.95 -10.33
CA ASN A 141 -10.33 -9.88 -10.50
C ASN A 141 -9.64 -10.16 -9.14
N GLY A 142 -8.52 -10.88 -9.13
CA GLY A 142 -7.76 -11.15 -7.91
C GLY A 142 -8.52 -11.91 -6.84
N MET A 143 -8.06 -11.78 -5.60
CA MET A 143 -8.70 -12.39 -4.43
C MET A 143 -10.16 -11.96 -4.26
N MET A 144 -10.48 -10.68 -4.52
CA MET A 144 -11.88 -10.22 -4.53
C MET A 144 -12.72 -10.95 -5.58
N GLY A 145 -12.15 -11.22 -6.74
CA GLY A 145 -12.78 -11.97 -7.82
C GLY A 145 -13.05 -13.43 -7.43
N GLU A 146 -12.04 -14.10 -6.87
CA GLU A 146 -12.19 -15.48 -6.37
C GLU A 146 -13.29 -15.56 -5.30
N LEU A 147 -13.35 -14.57 -4.39
CA LEU A 147 -14.36 -14.51 -3.32
C LEU A 147 -15.77 -14.24 -3.87
N THR A 148 -15.92 -13.25 -4.76
CA THR A 148 -17.23 -12.87 -5.33
C THR A 148 -17.81 -13.93 -6.28
N ARG A 149 -16.96 -14.78 -6.86
CA ARG A 149 -17.38 -15.94 -7.67
C ARG A 149 -17.58 -17.21 -6.85
N HIS A 150 -17.44 -17.15 -5.52
CA HIS A 150 -17.52 -18.31 -4.63
C HIS A 150 -16.53 -19.44 -4.98
N GLU A 151 -15.36 -19.09 -5.53
CA GLU A 151 -14.27 -20.06 -5.77
C GLU A 151 -13.48 -20.35 -4.50
N VAL A 152 -13.61 -19.48 -3.49
CA VAL A 152 -12.93 -19.55 -2.20
C VAL A 152 -13.92 -19.13 -1.11
N ASP A 153 -13.81 -19.73 0.07
CA ASP A 153 -14.71 -19.46 1.20
C ASP A 153 -14.30 -18.23 1.99
N LEU A 154 -12.99 -17.97 2.04
CA LEU A 154 -12.42 -16.89 2.84
C LEU A 154 -11.17 -16.31 2.19
N VAL A 155 -10.96 -15.01 2.37
CA VAL A 155 -9.71 -14.34 2.01
C VAL A 155 -9.01 -13.90 3.29
N ILE A 156 -7.81 -14.43 3.55
CA ILE A 156 -6.95 -13.96 4.64
C ILE A 156 -5.68 -13.39 4.01
N ALA A 157 -5.56 -12.07 3.99
CA ALA A 157 -4.47 -11.37 3.32
C ALA A 157 -4.30 -9.96 3.90
N PRO A 158 -3.16 -9.28 3.64
CA PRO A 158 -3.01 -7.84 3.87
C PRO A 158 -3.85 -7.04 2.86
N LEU A 159 -5.18 -7.18 2.93
CA LEU A 159 -6.14 -6.55 2.03
C LEU A 159 -6.71 -5.28 2.65
N THR A 160 -6.43 -4.13 2.02
CA THR A 160 -6.98 -2.84 2.47
C THR A 160 -8.50 -2.81 2.26
N ILE A 161 -9.22 -2.48 3.33
CA ILE A 161 -10.67 -2.24 3.32
C ILE A 161 -10.92 -0.89 2.60
N THR A 162 -11.69 -0.92 1.52
CA THR A 162 -12.09 0.28 0.76
C THR A 162 -13.59 0.24 0.51
N CYS A 163 -14.22 1.41 0.34
CA CYS A 163 -15.67 1.51 0.09
C CYS A 163 -16.12 0.65 -1.10
N MET A 164 -15.34 0.58 -2.17
CA MET A 164 -15.69 -0.23 -3.35
C MET A 164 -15.68 -1.73 -3.03
N ARG A 165 -14.73 -2.20 -2.20
CA ARG A 165 -14.65 -3.61 -1.81
C ARG A 165 -15.73 -3.99 -0.80
N GLU A 166 -16.03 -3.10 0.15
CA GLU A 166 -17.07 -3.29 1.16
C GLU A 166 -18.48 -3.43 0.54
N ARG A 167 -18.71 -2.83 -0.63
CA ARG A 167 -19.94 -3.03 -1.40
C ARG A 167 -20.05 -4.41 -2.04
N ALA A 168 -18.94 -5.13 -2.18
CA ALA A 168 -18.87 -6.41 -2.91
C ALA A 168 -18.64 -7.61 -1.98
N ALA A 169 -18.07 -7.40 -0.79
CA ALA A 169 -17.82 -8.44 0.20
C ALA A 169 -17.84 -7.84 1.61
N ASP A 170 -18.26 -8.66 2.57
CA ASP A 170 -18.20 -8.30 3.99
C ASP A 170 -16.78 -8.43 4.54
N PHE A 171 -16.40 -7.48 5.39
CA PHE A 171 -15.08 -7.46 6.04
C PHE A 171 -15.21 -7.66 7.55
N SER A 172 -14.23 -8.35 8.13
CA SER A 172 -14.03 -8.35 9.57
C SER A 172 -13.54 -6.98 10.05
N LYS A 173 -13.47 -6.81 11.37
CA LYS A 173 -12.68 -5.71 11.94
C LYS A 173 -11.22 -5.83 11.48
N PRO A 174 -10.53 -4.72 11.16
CA PRO A 174 -9.13 -4.76 10.75
C PRO A 174 -8.26 -5.31 11.87
N PHE A 175 -7.44 -6.32 11.57
CA PHE A 175 -6.53 -6.95 12.54
C PHE A 175 -5.22 -6.19 12.74
N MET A 176 -4.88 -5.28 11.81
CA MET A 176 -3.69 -4.45 11.88
C MET A 176 -3.99 -3.06 11.32
N LYS A 177 -3.44 -2.02 11.96
CA LYS A 177 -3.50 -0.64 11.47
C LYS A 177 -2.18 -0.32 10.79
N THR A 178 -2.22 -0.08 9.49
CA THR A 178 -1.06 0.37 8.71
C THR A 178 -1.41 1.68 8.01
N GLY A 179 -0.45 2.60 7.98
CA GLY A 179 -0.58 3.90 7.30
C GLY A 179 0.37 4.00 6.12
N ILE A 180 0.15 5.03 5.28
CA ILE A 180 1.06 5.37 4.19
C ILE A 180 2.35 5.95 4.80
N SER A 181 3.50 5.48 4.35
CA SER A 181 4.81 5.98 4.75
C SER A 181 5.71 6.11 3.54
N ILE A 182 6.62 7.09 3.56
CA ILE A 182 7.62 7.30 2.51
C ILE A 182 8.91 6.64 2.97
N MET A 183 9.39 5.66 2.20
CA MET A 183 10.69 5.04 2.42
C MET A 183 11.72 5.71 1.50
N ILE A 184 12.72 6.36 2.09
CA ILE A 184 13.87 6.92 1.36
C ILE A 184 15.15 6.16 1.71
N LYS A 185 16.04 5.99 0.73
CA LYS A 185 17.38 5.46 1.00
C LYS A 185 18.06 6.40 1.97
N LYS A 186 18.56 5.87 3.10
CA LYS A 186 19.40 6.63 4.02
C LYS A 186 20.59 7.18 3.21
N PRO A 187 20.86 8.49 3.23
CA PRO A 187 21.98 9.04 2.50
C PRO A 187 23.26 8.41 3.04
N ASP A 188 24.15 8.04 2.11
CA ASP A 188 25.45 7.49 2.46
C ASP A 188 26.22 8.57 3.21
N LYS A 189 26.37 8.40 4.52
CA LYS A 189 27.18 9.32 5.34
C LYS A 189 28.63 9.14 4.92
N GLN A 190 29.16 10.07 4.14
CA GLN A 190 30.61 10.15 3.93
C GLN A 190 31.23 10.40 5.30
N LYS A 191 32.08 9.47 5.76
CA LYS A 191 32.86 9.70 6.98
C LYS A 191 33.78 10.89 6.69
N PRO A 192 33.86 11.91 7.55
CA PRO A 192 34.78 13.01 7.32
C PRO A 192 36.19 12.44 7.21
N SER A 193 36.87 12.78 6.12
CA SER A 193 38.25 12.35 5.92
C SER A 193 39.16 13.12 6.88
N VAL A 194 40.35 12.59 7.18
CA VAL A 194 41.33 13.33 8.00
C VAL A 194 41.77 14.65 7.35
N PHE A 195 41.55 14.80 6.04
CA PHE A 195 41.82 16.01 5.26
C PHE A 195 40.58 16.88 5.06
N SER A 196 39.44 16.60 5.73
CA SER A 196 38.23 17.42 5.57
C SER A 196 38.38 18.86 6.07
N PHE A 197 39.45 19.16 6.81
CA PHE A 197 39.82 20.55 7.13
C PHE A 197 40.37 21.30 5.90
N MET A 198 40.85 20.61 4.87
CA MET A 198 41.33 21.17 3.61
C MET A 198 40.22 21.29 2.56
N ASP A 199 39.06 20.64 2.75
CA ASP A 199 37.89 20.76 1.86
C ASP A 199 37.47 22.20 1.53
N PRO A 200 37.49 23.19 2.45
CA PRO A 200 37.18 24.58 2.10
C PRO A 200 38.28 25.29 1.30
N LEU A 201 39.46 24.68 1.13
CA LEU A 201 40.60 25.25 0.44
C LEU A 201 40.77 24.60 -0.94
N SER A 202 40.75 25.40 -2.01
CA SER A 202 40.95 24.84 -3.35
C SER A 202 42.37 24.29 -3.52
N GLN A 203 42.50 23.19 -4.26
CA GLN A 203 43.81 22.60 -4.59
C GLN A 203 44.72 23.61 -5.31
N GLU A 204 44.15 24.47 -6.13
CA GLU A 204 44.85 25.56 -6.81
C GLU A 204 45.48 26.53 -5.82
N PHE A 205 44.76 26.91 -4.77
CA PHE A 205 45.28 27.80 -3.74
C PHE A 205 46.43 27.14 -2.96
N ILE A 206 46.32 25.85 -2.63
CA ILE A 206 47.37 25.12 -1.90
C ILE A 206 48.66 25.05 -2.71
N ILE A 207 48.56 24.72 -4.01
CA ILE A 207 49.72 24.64 -4.91
C ILE A 207 50.32 26.02 -5.12
N CYS A 208 49.49 27.05 -5.32
CA CYS A 208 49.94 28.44 -5.45
C CYS A 208 50.69 28.90 -4.20
N SER A 209 50.10 28.68 -3.01
CA SER A 209 50.73 28.98 -1.72
C SER A 209 52.08 28.28 -1.56
N LEU A 210 52.17 26.97 -1.82
CA LEU A 210 53.42 26.21 -1.76
C LEU A 210 54.48 26.76 -2.72
N SER A 211 54.07 27.15 -3.94
CA SER A 211 54.97 27.71 -4.96
C SER A 211 55.56 29.06 -4.54
N ILE A 212 54.76 29.93 -3.93
CA ILE A 212 55.19 31.22 -3.39
C ILE A 212 56.20 31.01 -2.25
N TYR A 213 55.90 30.11 -1.30
CA TYR A 213 56.83 29.77 -0.22
C TYR A 213 58.19 29.27 -0.74
N LEU A 214 58.19 28.38 -1.76
CA LEU A 214 59.41 27.85 -2.35
C LEU A 214 60.21 28.93 -3.10
N SER A 215 59.53 29.81 -3.85
CA SER A 215 60.15 30.91 -4.59
C SER A 215 60.85 31.90 -3.66
N ILE A 216 60.17 32.30 -2.57
CA ILE A 216 60.74 33.19 -1.54
C ILE A 216 61.97 32.52 -0.90
N TYR A 217 61.88 31.25 -0.50
CA TYR A 217 62.99 30.52 0.09
C TYR A 217 64.21 30.47 -0.86
N LEU A 218 64.00 30.15 -2.14
CA LEU A 218 65.06 30.08 -3.15
C LEU A 218 65.72 31.44 -3.40
N SER A 219 64.93 32.51 -3.51
CA SER A 219 65.44 33.87 -3.72
C SER A 219 66.33 34.34 -2.56
N ILE A 220 65.92 34.09 -1.32
CA ILE A 220 66.71 34.41 -0.13
C ILE A 220 68.02 33.61 -0.13
N TYR A 221 67.95 32.30 -0.40
CA TYR A 221 69.14 31.44 -0.45
C TYR A 221 70.15 31.92 -1.50
N LEU A 222 69.69 32.23 -2.72
CA LEU A 222 70.54 32.71 -3.80
C LEU A 222 71.16 34.08 -3.47
N SER A 223 70.40 34.98 -2.87
CA SER A 223 70.88 36.30 -2.43
C SER A 223 72.02 36.18 -1.42
N ILE A 224 71.86 35.33 -0.40
CA ILE A 224 72.90 35.07 0.60
C ILE A 224 74.14 34.43 -0.04
N TYR A 225 73.94 33.42 -0.90
CA TYR A 225 75.05 32.74 -1.58
C TYR A 225 75.86 33.69 -2.46
N LEU A 226 75.17 34.51 -3.28
CA LEU A 226 75.80 35.47 -4.17
C LEU A 226 76.51 36.60 -3.40
N SER A 227 75.92 37.04 -2.29
CA SER A 227 76.55 38.00 -1.39
C SER A 227 77.87 37.47 -0.81
N ILE A 228 77.89 36.23 -0.32
CA ILE A 228 79.11 35.60 0.22
C ILE A 228 80.18 35.50 -0.88
N TYR A 229 79.81 35.06 -2.08
CA TYR A 229 80.74 34.92 -3.19
C TYR A 229 81.33 36.27 -3.67
N LEU A 230 80.48 37.29 -3.82
CA LEU A 230 80.92 38.60 -4.30
C LEU A 230 81.62 39.44 -3.22
N SER A 231 81.39 39.16 -1.94
CA SER A 231 82.09 39.82 -0.82
C SER A 231 83.60 39.62 -0.89
N ASP A 232 84.08 38.52 -1.48
CA ASP A 232 85.52 38.25 -1.65
C ASP A 232 86.13 39.07 -2.81
N SER A 233 85.30 39.48 -3.78
CA SER A 233 85.73 40.26 -4.94
C SER A 233 85.61 41.77 -4.75
N ASN A 234 84.51 42.25 -4.16
CA ASN A 234 84.27 43.68 -3.93
C ASN A 234 83.12 43.90 -2.90
N PRO A 235 83.40 44.47 -1.71
CA PRO A 235 82.43 44.51 -0.61
C PRO A 235 81.25 45.46 -0.85
N THR A 236 81.40 46.49 -1.69
CA THR A 236 80.33 47.45 -1.98
C THR A 236 79.19 46.85 -2.82
N THR A 237 79.50 45.88 -3.69
CA THR A 237 78.52 45.21 -4.56
C THR A 237 77.63 44.24 -3.78
N SER A 238 78.14 43.68 -2.68
CA SER A 238 77.39 42.82 -1.77
C SER A 238 76.21 43.55 -1.13
N TYR A 239 76.41 44.78 -0.64
CA TYR A 239 75.33 45.60 -0.06
C TYR A 239 74.26 45.98 -1.08
N CYS A 240 74.65 46.28 -2.33
CA CYS A 240 73.70 46.60 -3.39
C CYS A 240 72.79 45.41 -3.75
N ILE A 241 73.30 44.18 -3.73
CA ILE A 241 72.52 42.97 -4.04
C ILE A 241 71.46 42.70 -2.98
N HIS A 242 71.80 42.88 -1.70
CA HIS A 242 70.82 42.76 -0.60
C HIS A 242 69.68 43.77 -0.74
N ILE A 243 70.01 45.03 -1.07
CA ILE A 243 69.01 46.09 -1.25
C ILE A 243 68.10 45.78 -2.47
N ILE A 244 68.68 45.35 -3.59
CA ILE A 244 67.92 45.01 -4.80
C ILE A 244 67.03 43.78 -4.59
N SER A 245 67.55 42.73 -3.93
CA SER A 245 66.77 41.53 -3.61
C SER A 245 65.60 41.83 -2.67
N PHE A 246 65.81 42.72 -1.68
CA PHE A 246 64.78 43.14 -0.74
C PHE A 246 63.68 43.98 -1.42
N ILE A 247 64.05 44.90 -2.30
CA ILE A 247 63.09 45.69 -3.11
C ILE A 247 62.30 44.78 -4.06
N SER A 248 62.96 43.80 -4.68
CA SER A 248 62.32 42.87 -5.64
C SER A 248 61.26 41.99 -4.96
N LEU A 249 61.50 41.55 -3.73
CA LEU A 249 60.54 40.80 -2.91
C LEU A 249 59.33 41.67 -2.48
N LEU A 250 59.53 42.97 -2.25
CA LEU A 250 58.48 43.94 -1.93
C LEU A 250 57.61 44.33 -3.13
N THR A 251 58.13 44.18 -4.36
CA THR A 251 57.44 44.54 -5.61
C THR A 251 56.69 43.39 -6.27
N LEU A 252 56.76 42.16 -5.72
CA LEU A 252 55.95 41.05 -6.24
C LEU A 252 54.46 41.38 -6.01
N PRO A 253 53.62 41.36 -7.07
CA PRO A 253 52.20 41.62 -6.92
C PRO A 253 51.58 40.46 -6.16
N PHE A 254 51.12 40.73 -4.93
CA PHE A 254 50.18 39.87 -4.23
C PHE A 254 48.80 39.98 -4.88
#